data_AF-A0A177TTD6-F1
#
_entry.id   AF-A0A177TTD6-F1
#
_cell.length_a   1.000
_cell.length_b   1.000
_cell.length_c   1.000
_cell.angle_alpha   90.00
_cell.angle_beta   90.00
_cell.angle_gamma   90.00
#
_symmetry.space_group_name_H-M   'P 1'
#
loop_
_entity.id
_entity.type
_entity.pdbx_description
1 polymer ?
#
loop_
_entity_poly.entity_id
_entity_poly.type
_entity_poly.pdbx_seq_one_letter_code
_entity_poly.pdbx_strand_id
1 'polypeptide(L)'
;MMVGVHTRLLARTFARPQGAALLTSRLASASSPAAAAAASTSSSLLRQQLSIRSSSTKTVSLSQDESLELLNKQRSLRPTSPHLTIYQPQLTWYGSIANRVTGVGLSVLMYGWALSYLAAPYIGLDTVLSSAYLAEFASHMPFWLKTTVKAPLAIAASYHTFNGFRHLAWDFGYFLSLKGAYASGYAVIAATLASTVGLLML
;
A
#
# COMPACT_ATOMS: atom_id res chain seq x y z
N MET A 1 0.04 9.08 34.77
CA MET A 1 0.92 7.93 34.98
C MET A 1 1.82 7.82 33.75
N MET A 2 3.00 8.43 33.81
CA MET A 2 3.96 8.51 32.70
C MET A 2 4.97 7.38 32.85
N VAL A 3 5.17 6.58 31.80
CA VAL A 3 6.30 5.65 31.71
C VAL A 3 6.97 5.88 30.37
N GLY A 4 8.09 6.60 30.41
CA GLY A 4 9.02 6.71 29.30
C GLY A 4 9.77 5.39 29.12
N VAL A 5 9.96 4.98 27.86
CA VAL A 5 10.81 3.84 27.51
C VAL A 5 11.91 4.35 26.59
N HIS A 6 13.13 4.17 27.07
CA HIS A 6 14.39 4.57 26.48
C HIS A 6 14.70 3.86 25.16
N THR A 7 15.20 4.65 24.23
CA THR A 7 15.91 4.31 23.00
C THR A 7 17.15 3.45 23.29
N ARG A 8 17.31 2.30 22.61
CA ARG A 8 18.62 1.65 22.43
C ARG A 8 18.83 1.31 20.95
N LEU A 9 19.68 2.11 20.33
CA LEU A 9 20.20 1.97 18.99
C LEU A 9 21.30 0.89 19.00
N LEU A 10 21.14 -0.22 18.27
CA LEU A 10 22.21 -1.17 18.02
C LEU A 10 22.58 -1.12 16.54
N ALA A 11 23.69 -0.44 16.24
CA ALA A 11 24.38 -0.51 14.98
C ALA A 11 25.03 -1.90 14.84
N ARG A 12 24.55 -2.72 13.90
CA ARG A 12 25.24 -3.93 13.46
C ARG A 12 25.90 -3.67 12.11
N THR A 13 27.21 -3.47 12.15
CA THR A 13 28.10 -3.45 10.99
C THR A 13 28.17 -4.85 10.37
N PHE A 14 27.71 -4.97 9.12
CA PHE A 14 27.89 -6.17 8.29
C PHE A 14 29.28 -6.13 7.65
N ALA A 15 30.20 -6.96 8.13
CA ALA A 15 31.47 -7.24 7.45
C ALA A 15 31.29 -8.45 6.52
N ARG A 16 31.70 -8.27 5.26
CA ARG A 16 31.58 -9.19 4.14
C ARG A 16 32.88 -10.01 4.02
N PRO A 17 32.89 -11.35 3.99
CA PRO A 17 34.10 -12.07 3.65
C PRO A 17 34.27 -12.10 2.13
N GLN A 18 35.42 -11.59 1.68
CA GLN A 18 35.93 -11.67 0.31
C GLN A 18 36.56 -13.06 0.09
N GLY A 19 36.49 -13.55 -1.14
CA GLY A 19 36.92 -14.90 -1.51
C GLY A 19 38.43 -15.12 -1.50
N ALA A 20 38.81 -16.40 -1.47
CA ALA A 20 40.10 -16.88 -1.92
C ALA A 20 39.89 -18.22 -2.63
N ALA A 21 40.35 -18.28 -3.87
CA ALA A 21 40.32 -19.44 -4.73
C ALA A 21 41.61 -20.28 -4.58
N LEU A 22 41.46 -21.58 -4.85
CA LEU A 22 42.41 -22.52 -5.48
C LEU A 22 43.85 -22.60 -4.95
N LEU A 23 44.28 -23.81 -4.53
CA LEU A 23 45.30 -24.58 -5.26
C LEU A 23 45.52 -25.97 -4.66
N THR A 24 45.75 -26.90 -5.58
CA THR A 24 45.95 -28.34 -5.47
C THR A 24 47.36 -28.73 -5.01
N SER A 25 47.48 -29.85 -4.29
CA SER A 25 48.62 -30.77 -4.48
C SER A 25 48.29 -32.17 -3.97
N ARG A 26 48.40 -33.14 -4.87
CA ARG A 26 48.35 -34.60 -4.63
C ARG A 26 49.58 -35.04 -3.84
N LEU A 27 49.42 -36.05 -2.98
CA LEU A 27 50.43 -37.08 -2.74
C LEU A 27 49.70 -38.38 -2.38
N ALA A 28 50.06 -39.43 -3.12
CA ALA A 28 49.57 -40.80 -2.97
C ALA A 28 50.57 -41.60 -2.12
N SER A 29 50.08 -42.53 -1.31
CA SER A 29 50.84 -43.71 -0.90
C SER A 29 49.90 -44.89 -0.66
N ALA A 30 50.16 -45.98 -1.37
CA ALA A 30 49.39 -47.20 -1.43
C ALA A 30 49.61 -48.11 -0.22
N SER A 31 48.57 -48.89 0.15
CA SER A 31 48.75 -50.27 0.64
C SER A 31 47.42 -51.05 0.63
N SER A 32 47.40 -52.10 -0.20
CA SER A 32 46.72 -53.40 -0.07
C SER A 32 45.23 -53.57 -0.45
N PRO A 33 44.94 -54.43 -1.45
CA PRO A 33 43.59 -54.88 -1.81
C PRO A 33 43.31 -56.27 -1.21
N ALA A 34 42.60 -56.33 -0.09
CA ALA A 34 42.12 -57.61 0.44
C ALA A 34 40.97 -57.42 1.46
N ALA A 35 39.81 -56.95 1.00
CA ALA A 35 38.52 -57.13 1.68
C ALA A 35 37.36 -56.68 0.77
N ALA A 36 37.31 -57.22 -0.45
CA ALA A 36 36.11 -57.19 -1.27
C ALA A 36 35.34 -58.49 -1.04
N ALA A 37 34.53 -58.57 0.01
CA ALA A 37 33.46 -59.55 0.09
C ALA A 37 32.43 -59.15 1.16
N ALA A 38 31.17 -59.14 0.74
CA ALA A 38 29.98 -59.19 1.59
C ALA A 38 29.56 -57.90 2.32
N ALA A 39 29.03 -56.95 1.56
CA ALA A 39 27.91 -56.12 2.04
C ALA A 39 26.99 -55.69 0.88
N SER A 40 26.67 -56.63 -0.01
CA SER A 40 25.51 -56.52 -0.90
C SER A 40 24.26 -57.00 -0.17
N THR A 41 23.93 -56.34 0.95
CA THR A 41 22.69 -56.60 1.69
C THR A 41 21.68 -55.53 1.33
N SER A 42 20.94 -55.83 0.28
CA SER A 42 19.48 -55.65 0.24
C SER A 42 18.96 -54.26 0.62
N SER A 43 19.40 -53.20 -0.06
CA SER A 43 18.67 -51.93 -0.08
C SER A 43 17.39 -52.00 -0.95
N SER A 44 16.97 -53.19 -1.35
CA SER A 44 15.65 -53.46 -1.96
C SER A 44 14.50 -53.42 -0.96
N LEU A 45 14.77 -53.48 0.35
CA LEU A 45 13.73 -53.46 1.39
C LEU A 45 13.35 -52.06 1.88
N LEU A 46 14.08 -51.01 1.48
CA LEU A 46 13.72 -49.61 1.77
C LEU A 46 13.00 -48.92 0.59
N ARG A 47 12.37 -49.71 -0.29
CA ARG A 47 11.46 -49.24 -1.35
C ARG A 47 10.02 -49.69 -1.08
N GLN A 48 9.70 -50.07 0.15
CA GLN A 48 8.36 -50.49 0.51
C GLN A 48 7.64 -49.37 1.25
N GLN A 49 6.52 -48.95 0.68
CA GLN A 49 5.45 -48.14 1.28
C GLN A 49 5.58 -46.61 1.28
N LEU A 50 5.87 -46.02 0.12
CA LEU A 50 5.03 -44.89 -0.31
C LEU A 50 3.77 -45.47 -0.96
N SER A 51 2.92 -46.09 -0.14
CA SER A 51 1.55 -46.39 -0.58
C SER A 51 0.85 -45.06 -0.73
N ILE A 52 0.82 -44.55 -1.97
CA ILE A 52 -0.09 -43.47 -2.35
C ILE A 52 -1.48 -44.05 -2.11
N ARG A 53 -2.03 -43.80 -0.92
CA ARG A 53 -3.42 -44.10 -0.61
C ARG A 53 -4.24 -43.23 -1.55
N SER A 54 -4.65 -43.80 -2.68
CA SER A 54 -5.67 -43.22 -3.54
C SER A 54 -6.97 -43.19 -2.73
N SER A 55 -7.17 -42.14 -1.94
CA SER A 55 -8.45 -41.91 -1.29
C SER A 55 -9.46 -41.67 -2.41
N SER A 56 -10.33 -42.64 -2.63
CA SER A 56 -11.53 -42.48 -3.46
C SER A 56 -12.44 -41.48 -2.74
N THR A 57 -12.14 -40.19 -2.93
CA THR A 57 -12.93 -39.11 -2.37
C THR A 57 -14.19 -39.03 -3.23
N LYS A 58 -15.35 -39.36 -2.66
CA LYS A 58 -16.62 -39.25 -3.38
C LYS A 58 -16.82 -37.79 -3.80
N THR A 59 -16.79 -37.52 -5.09
CA THR A 59 -17.13 -36.21 -5.64
C THR A 59 -18.65 -36.10 -5.69
N VAL A 60 -19.20 -35.14 -4.95
CA VAL A 60 -20.63 -34.81 -5.03
C VAL A 60 -20.78 -33.71 -6.08
N SER A 61 -21.65 -33.90 -7.07
CA SER A 61 -22.04 -32.81 -7.98
C SER A 61 -22.91 -31.84 -7.20
N LEU A 62 -22.38 -30.65 -6.94
CA LEU A 62 -23.12 -29.56 -6.32
C LEU A 62 -23.66 -28.63 -7.41
N SER A 63 -24.81 -28.02 -7.15
CA SER A 63 -25.23 -26.84 -7.92
C SER A 63 -24.25 -25.69 -7.69
N GLN A 64 -24.26 -24.70 -8.59
CA GLN A 64 -23.32 -23.57 -8.49
C GLN A 64 -23.51 -22.78 -7.18
N ASP A 65 -24.74 -22.61 -6.73
CA ASP A 65 -25.06 -21.87 -5.50
C ASP A 65 -24.57 -22.60 -4.25
N GLU A 66 -24.81 -23.91 -4.15
CA GLU A 66 -24.31 -24.75 -3.06
C GLU A 66 -22.77 -24.75 -3.00
N SER A 67 -22.12 -24.73 -4.18
CA SER A 67 -20.66 -24.63 -4.26
C SER A 67 -20.14 -23.30 -3.72
N LEU A 68 -20.81 -22.19 -4.04
CA LEU A 68 -20.45 -20.85 -3.57
C LEU A 68 -20.66 -20.70 -2.06
N GLU A 69 -21.77 -21.23 -1.55
CA GLU A 69 -22.07 -21.25 -0.12
C GLU A 69 -20.99 -22.01 0.65
N LEU A 70 -20.65 -23.22 0.19
CA LEU A 70 -19.60 -24.03 0.79
C LEU A 70 -18.24 -23.31 0.76
N LEU A 71 -17.88 -22.70 -0.36
CA LEU A 71 -16.63 -21.93 -0.48
C LEU A 71 -16.60 -20.73 0.48
N ASN A 72 -17.71 -19.99 0.61
CA ASN A 72 -17.80 -18.87 1.53
C ASN A 72 -17.70 -19.32 3.00
N LYS A 73 -18.36 -20.44 3.35
CA LYS A 73 -18.26 -21.06 4.68
C LYS A 73 -16.82 -21.50 4.99
N GLN A 74 -16.09 -21.99 3.99
CA GLN A 74 -14.67 -22.33 4.18
C GLN A 74 -13.78 -21.09 4.27
N ARG A 75 -14.07 -20.02 3.52
CA ARG A 75 -13.31 -18.76 3.57
C ARG A 75 -13.46 -18.06 4.93
N SER A 76 -14.64 -18.09 5.54
CA SER A 76 -14.86 -17.46 6.86
C SER A 76 -14.09 -18.12 8.00
N LEU A 77 -13.74 -19.40 7.86
CA LEU A 77 -12.92 -20.14 8.83
C LEU A 77 -11.41 -19.86 8.68
N ARG A 78 -10.98 -19.28 7.55
CA ARG A 78 -9.57 -18.99 7.30
C ARG A 78 -9.26 -17.57 7.75
N PRO A 79 -8.20 -17.36 8.56
CA PRO A 79 -7.80 -16.01 8.92
C PRO A 79 -7.31 -15.25 7.69
N THR A 80 -7.68 -13.98 7.59
CA THR A 80 -7.11 -13.06 6.60
C THR A 80 -5.71 -12.66 7.04
N SER A 81 -4.72 -12.77 6.16
CA SER A 81 -3.37 -12.28 6.46
C SER A 81 -3.39 -10.77 6.72
N PRO A 82 -2.57 -10.26 7.66
CA PRO A 82 -2.46 -8.83 7.86
C PRO A 82 -1.94 -8.17 6.58
N HIS A 83 -2.50 -7.00 6.24
CA HIS A 83 -2.16 -6.27 5.01
C HIS A 83 -1.68 -4.86 5.34
N LEU A 84 -2.58 -3.91 5.62
CA LEU A 84 -2.24 -2.50 5.85
C LEU A 84 -1.41 -2.30 7.13
N THR A 85 -1.56 -3.17 8.12
CA THR A 85 -0.87 -3.07 9.41
C THR A 85 0.60 -3.49 9.35
N ILE A 86 1.02 -4.23 8.33
CA ILE A 86 2.39 -4.74 8.19
C ILE A 86 3.09 -4.27 6.92
N TYR A 87 2.36 -3.68 5.97
CA TYR A 87 2.95 -3.28 4.69
C TYR A 87 3.83 -2.04 4.86
N GLN A 88 4.99 -2.05 4.20
CA GLN A 88 5.91 -0.92 4.24
C GLN A 88 5.27 0.34 3.62
N PRO A 89 5.34 1.50 4.30
CA PRO A 89 4.98 2.78 3.71
C PRO A 89 5.73 3.09 2.41
N GLN A 90 5.00 3.33 1.33
CA GLN A 90 5.56 3.64 0.01
C GLN A 90 4.78 4.80 -0.63
N LEU A 91 5.49 5.65 -1.38
CA LEU A 91 4.92 6.81 -2.06
C LEU A 91 3.75 6.45 -2.99
N THR A 92 3.80 5.28 -3.60
CA THR A 92 2.80 4.79 -4.56
C THR A 92 1.42 4.66 -3.94
N TRP A 93 1.27 3.83 -2.90
CA TRP A 93 -0.04 3.57 -2.30
C TRP A 93 -0.49 4.70 -1.37
N TYR A 94 0.42 5.39 -0.68
CA TYR A 94 0.06 6.59 0.09
C TYR A 94 -0.47 7.69 -0.82
N GLY A 95 0.17 7.93 -1.97
CA GLY A 95 -0.31 8.91 -2.92
C GLY A 95 -1.68 8.53 -3.51
N SER A 96 -1.89 7.24 -3.77
CA SER A 96 -3.20 6.73 -4.20
C SER A 96 -4.29 6.95 -3.13
N ILE A 97 -4.02 6.71 -1.85
CA ILE A 97 -4.97 6.99 -0.75
C ILE A 97 -5.23 8.49 -0.64
N ALA A 98 -4.18 9.32 -0.66
CA ALA A 98 -4.31 10.77 -0.60
C ALA A 98 -5.23 11.27 -1.72
N ASN A 99 -5.11 10.74 -2.95
CA ASN A 99 -5.96 11.13 -4.07
C ASN A 99 -7.43 10.80 -3.85
N ARG A 100 -7.72 9.64 -3.23
CA ARG A 100 -9.08 9.25 -2.85
C ARG A 100 -9.63 10.16 -1.77
N VAL A 101 -8.86 10.42 -0.71
CA VAL A 101 -9.28 11.26 0.42
C VAL A 101 -9.55 12.68 -0.04
N THR A 102 -8.66 13.28 -0.84
CA THR A 102 -8.87 14.63 -1.37
C THR A 102 -10.06 14.69 -2.32
N GLY A 103 -10.25 13.69 -3.19
CA GLY A 103 -11.39 13.62 -4.11
C GLY A 103 -12.74 13.48 -3.40
N VAL A 104 -12.82 12.62 -2.38
CA VAL A 104 -14.02 12.48 -1.54
C VAL A 104 -14.27 13.76 -0.76
N GLY A 105 -13.24 14.33 -0.13
CA GLY A 105 -13.37 15.58 0.63
C GLY A 105 -13.88 16.74 -0.22
N LEU A 106 -13.31 16.95 -1.40
CA LEU A 106 -13.76 17.99 -2.34
C LEU A 106 -15.19 17.73 -2.83
N SER A 107 -15.54 16.47 -3.14
CA SER A 107 -16.90 16.10 -3.52
C SER A 107 -17.90 16.41 -2.41
N VAL A 108 -17.60 16.01 -1.17
CA VAL A 108 -18.46 16.28 -0.01
C VAL A 108 -18.65 17.77 0.20
N LEU A 109 -17.59 18.57 0.09
CA LEU A 109 -17.68 20.02 0.21
C LEU A 109 -18.53 20.63 -0.91
N MET A 110 -18.32 20.21 -2.16
CA MET A 110 -19.08 20.70 -3.31
C MET A 110 -20.57 20.34 -3.20
N TYR A 111 -20.90 19.07 -2.96
CA TYR A 111 -22.29 18.64 -2.81
C TYR A 111 -22.93 19.23 -1.56
N GLY A 112 -22.21 19.27 -0.44
CA GLY A 112 -22.69 19.89 0.80
C GLY A 112 -23.02 21.36 0.60
N TRP A 113 -22.15 22.11 -0.07
CA TRP A 113 -22.39 23.50 -0.43
C TRP A 113 -23.61 23.65 -1.33
N ALA A 114 -23.69 22.90 -2.44
CA ALA A 114 -24.80 22.96 -3.38
C ALA A 114 -26.16 22.66 -2.70
N LEU A 115 -26.21 21.63 -1.86
CA LEU A 115 -27.41 21.26 -1.11
C LEU A 115 -27.75 22.30 -0.04
N SER A 116 -26.76 22.86 0.66
CA SER A 116 -27.01 23.92 1.65
C SER A 116 -27.59 25.17 1.00
N TYR A 117 -27.11 25.54 -0.18
CA TYR A 117 -27.60 26.70 -0.91
C TYR A 117 -29.03 26.47 -1.41
N LEU A 118 -29.33 25.27 -1.91
CA LEU A 118 -30.69 24.89 -2.30
C LEU A 118 -31.66 24.88 -1.11
N ALA A 119 -31.22 24.39 0.05
CA ALA A 119 -32.04 24.31 1.24
C ALA A 119 -32.24 25.66 1.94
N ALA A 120 -31.31 26.61 1.78
CA ALA A 120 -31.23 27.85 2.56
C ALA A 120 -32.56 28.61 2.74
N PRO A 121 -33.40 28.82 1.70
CA PRO A 121 -34.67 29.54 1.85
C PRO A 121 -35.70 28.79 2.69
N TYR A 122 -35.62 27.47 2.74
CA TYR A 122 -36.59 26.61 3.45
C TYR A 122 -36.27 26.44 4.93
N ILE A 123 -35.02 26.68 5.32
CA ILE A 123 -34.52 26.53 6.69
C ILE A 123 -34.09 27.86 7.33
N GLY A 124 -34.36 28.99 6.66
CA GLY A 124 -34.08 30.34 7.16
C GLY A 124 -32.59 30.72 7.21
N LEU A 125 -31.78 30.14 6.33
CA LEU A 125 -30.33 30.42 6.22
C LEU A 125 -29.97 31.26 4.98
N ASP A 126 -30.96 31.81 4.28
CA ASP A 126 -30.81 32.59 3.05
C ASP A 126 -29.90 33.81 3.22
N THR A 127 -30.02 34.52 4.34
CA THR A 127 -29.19 35.69 4.65
C THR A 127 -27.75 35.32 4.96
N VAL A 128 -27.55 34.28 5.78
CA VAL A 128 -26.22 33.82 6.24
C VAL A 128 -25.42 33.19 5.09
N LEU A 129 -26.08 32.48 4.17
CA LEU A 129 -25.45 31.86 3.00
C LEU A 129 -25.35 32.81 1.79
N SER A 130 -25.80 34.06 1.91
CA SER A 130 -25.66 35.06 0.85
C SER A 130 -24.19 35.40 0.60
N SER A 131 -23.82 35.58 -0.67
CA SER A 131 -22.44 35.93 -1.04
C SER A 131 -21.96 37.23 -0.40
N ALA A 132 -22.86 38.20 -0.18
CA ALA A 132 -22.54 39.47 0.47
C ALA A 132 -22.16 39.27 1.94
N TYR A 133 -22.98 38.54 2.70
CA TYR A 133 -22.70 38.26 4.11
C TYR A 133 -21.41 37.45 4.29
N LEU A 134 -21.19 36.44 3.45
CA LEU A 134 -19.99 35.61 3.53
C LEU A 134 -18.72 36.38 3.16
N ALA A 135 -18.77 37.26 2.16
CA ALA A 135 -17.65 38.12 1.81
C ALA A 135 -17.31 39.10 2.93
N GLU A 136 -18.32 39.72 3.55
CA GLU A 136 -18.14 40.60 4.70
C GLU A 136 -17.56 39.83 5.89
N PHE A 137 -18.15 38.70 6.26
CA PHE A 137 -17.67 37.82 7.32
C PHE A 137 -16.21 37.39 7.10
N ALA A 138 -15.89 36.95 5.88
CA ALA A 138 -14.52 36.59 5.51
C ALA A 138 -13.59 37.81 5.59
N SER A 139 -14.04 39.02 5.25
CA SER A 139 -13.20 40.22 5.29
C SER A 139 -12.70 40.53 6.71
N HIS A 140 -13.55 40.35 7.73
CA HIS A 140 -13.24 40.60 9.14
C HIS A 140 -12.42 39.50 9.81
N MET A 141 -12.26 38.35 9.16
CA MET A 141 -11.51 37.23 9.71
C MET A 141 -10.00 37.54 9.80
N PRO A 142 -9.31 37.20 10.91
CA PRO A 142 -7.88 37.42 11.03
C PRO A 142 -7.11 36.55 10.03
N PHE A 143 -5.93 37.02 9.61
CA PHE A 143 -5.11 36.38 8.58
C PHE A 143 -4.87 34.90 8.85
N TRP A 144 -4.47 34.54 10.08
CA TRP A 144 -4.18 33.15 10.42
C TRP A 144 -5.39 32.21 10.21
N LEU A 145 -6.61 32.70 10.46
CA LEU A 145 -7.83 31.91 10.32
C LEU A 145 -8.22 31.78 8.85
N LYS A 146 -8.09 32.86 8.06
CA LYS A 146 -8.22 32.81 6.60
C LYS A 146 -7.29 31.76 5.99
N THR A 147 -6.01 31.78 6.38
CA THR A 147 -5.01 30.83 5.88
C THR A 147 -5.31 29.41 6.33
N THR A 148 -5.73 29.21 7.58
CA THR A 148 -6.05 27.87 8.12
C THR A 148 -7.24 27.24 7.40
N VAL A 149 -8.25 28.04 7.00
CA VAL A 149 -9.40 27.55 6.23
C VAL A 149 -9.02 27.34 4.76
N LYS A 150 -8.29 28.28 4.14
CA LYS A 150 -7.89 28.18 2.72
C LYS A 150 -6.90 27.04 2.46
N ALA A 151 -5.96 26.79 3.36
CA ALA A 151 -4.83 25.89 3.09
C ALA A 151 -5.25 24.42 2.83
N PRO A 152 -6.10 23.77 3.64
CA PRO A 152 -6.55 22.41 3.36
C PRO A 152 -7.29 22.30 2.02
N LEU A 153 -8.11 23.31 1.67
CA LEU A 153 -8.83 23.34 0.41
C LEU A 153 -7.86 23.49 -0.78
N ALA A 154 -6.89 24.40 -0.67
CA ALA A 154 -5.87 24.63 -1.69
C ALA A 154 -4.98 23.39 -1.90
N ILE A 155 -4.54 22.73 -0.81
CA ILE A 155 -3.74 21.50 -0.87
C ILE A 155 -4.57 20.37 -1.49
N ALA A 156 -5.81 20.16 -1.04
CA ALA A 156 -6.66 19.09 -1.53
C ALA A 156 -6.98 19.24 -3.01
N ALA A 157 -7.40 20.44 -3.44
CA ALA A 157 -7.68 20.75 -4.84
C ALA A 157 -6.43 20.57 -5.70
N SER A 158 -5.31 21.18 -5.32
CA SER A 158 -4.05 21.08 -6.05
C SER A 158 -3.57 19.64 -6.19
N TYR A 159 -3.53 18.90 -5.08
CA TYR A 159 -3.06 17.52 -5.07
C TYR A 159 -3.95 16.62 -5.92
N HIS A 160 -5.28 16.71 -5.75
CA HIS A 160 -6.22 15.89 -6.50
C HIS A 160 -6.13 16.16 -8.01
N THR A 161 -5.98 17.43 -8.41
CA THR A 161 -5.83 17.79 -9.83
C THR A 161 -4.52 17.26 -10.41
N PHE A 162 -3.37 17.52 -9.80
CA PHE A 162 -2.08 17.07 -10.35
C PHE A 162 -1.92 15.56 -10.29
N ASN A 163 -2.34 14.92 -9.19
CA ASN A 163 -2.30 13.48 -9.12
C ASN A 163 -3.34 12.84 -10.06
N GLY A 164 -4.48 13.49 -10.31
CA GLY A 164 -5.43 13.12 -11.36
C GLY A 164 -4.79 13.11 -12.75
N PHE A 165 -4.06 14.16 -13.13
CA PHE A 165 -3.30 14.16 -14.39
C PHE A 165 -2.26 13.04 -14.45
N ARG A 166 -1.59 12.76 -13.34
CA ARG A 166 -0.67 11.61 -13.26
C ARG A 166 -1.39 10.28 -13.47
N HIS A 167 -2.59 10.09 -12.93
CA HIS A 167 -3.41 8.90 -13.16
C HIS A 167 -3.84 8.79 -14.63
N LEU A 168 -4.33 9.88 -15.24
CA LEU A 168 -4.65 9.89 -16.67
C LEU A 168 -3.42 9.55 -17.52
N ALA A 169 -2.24 10.06 -17.17
CA ALA A 169 -1.01 9.69 -17.85
C ALA A 169 -0.68 8.19 -17.71
N TRP A 170 -0.96 7.57 -16.56
CA TRP A 170 -0.83 6.12 -16.39
C TRP A 170 -1.82 5.35 -17.26
N ASP A 171 -3.06 5.84 -17.41
CA ASP A 171 -4.07 5.23 -18.28
C ASP A 171 -3.65 5.27 -19.76
N PHE A 172 -2.87 6.28 -20.17
CA PHE A 172 -2.23 6.36 -21.49
C PHE A 172 -0.92 5.57 -21.61
N GLY A 173 -0.49 4.86 -20.55
CA GLY A 173 0.72 4.03 -20.56
C GLY A 173 2.02 4.77 -20.21
N TYR A 174 1.97 6.01 -19.74
CA TYR A 174 3.15 6.76 -19.30
C TYR A 174 3.56 6.42 -17.86
N PHE A 175 4.83 6.62 -17.50
CA PHE A 175 5.37 6.51 -16.13
C PHE A 175 5.12 5.17 -15.39
N LEU A 176 4.90 4.07 -16.11
CA LEU A 176 4.61 2.75 -15.52
C LEU A 176 5.84 2.01 -14.94
N SER A 177 7.05 2.50 -15.19
CA SER A 177 8.26 1.98 -14.54
C SER A 177 8.35 2.46 -13.09
N LEU A 178 9.06 1.72 -12.22
CA LEU A 178 9.24 2.12 -10.82
C LEU A 178 9.86 3.52 -10.69
N LYS A 179 10.88 3.81 -11.51
CA LYS A 179 11.52 5.14 -11.56
C LYS A 179 10.52 6.21 -12.02
N GLY A 180 9.72 5.92 -13.04
CA GLY A 180 8.69 6.83 -13.56
C GLY A 180 7.59 7.11 -12.53
N ALA A 181 7.12 6.08 -11.83
CA ALA A 181 6.11 6.20 -10.79
C ALA A 181 6.60 7.09 -9.63
N TYR A 182 7.85 6.94 -9.17
CA TYR A 182 8.42 7.80 -8.14
C TYR A 182 8.68 9.23 -8.63
N ALA A 183 9.26 9.39 -9.82
CA ALA A 183 9.53 10.71 -10.40
C ALA A 183 8.25 11.54 -10.58
N SER A 184 7.22 10.94 -11.18
CA SER A 184 5.90 11.58 -11.31
C SER A 184 5.25 11.87 -9.95
N GLY A 185 5.45 11.01 -8.95
CA GLY A 185 4.96 11.24 -7.59
C GLY A 185 5.59 12.46 -6.92
N TYR A 186 6.91 12.63 -7.03
CA TYR A 186 7.58 13.82 -6.52
C TYR A 186 7.22 15.09 -7.30
N ALA A 187 7.02 14.98 -8.62
CA ALA A 187 6.55 16.10 -9.43
C ALA A 187 5.16 16.59 -8.98
N VAL A 188 4.24 15.68 -8.68
CA VAL A 188 2.91 16.01 -8.11
C VAL A 188 3.04 16.72 -6.78
N ILE A 189 3.91 16.25 -5.87
CA ILE A 189 4.12 16.89 -4.56
C ILE A 189 4.66 18.31 -4.76
N ALA A 190 5.67 18.50 -5.61
CA ALA A 190 6.25 19.81 -5.88
C ALA A 190 5.22 20.77 -6.49
N ALA A 191 4.46 20.33 -7.50
CA ALA A 191 3.41 21.11 -8.13
C ALA A 191 2.32 21.50 -7.13
N THR A 192 1.92 20.57 -6.26
CA THR A 192 0.93 20.81 -5.19
C THR A 192 1.40 21.90 -4.23
N LEU A 193 2.65 21.85 -3.78
CA LEU A 193 3.19 22.85 -2.87
C LEU A 193 3.25 24.24 -3.53
N ALA A 194 3.74 24.31 -4.77
CA ALA A 194 3.84 25.57 -5.51
C ALA A 194 2.47 26.21 -5.75
N SER A 195 1.49 25.43 -6.22
CA SER A 195 0.13 25.94 -6.44
C SER A 195 -0.57 26.30 -5.15
N THR A 196 -0.36 25.54 -4.06
CA THR A 196 -0.93 25.87 -2.75
C THR A 196 -0.43 27.23 -2.28
N VAL A 197 0.88 27.50 -2.37
CA VAL A 197 1.42 28.81 -2.00
C VAL A 197 0.81 29.91 -2.88
N GLY A 198 0.74 29.71 -4.19
CA GLY A 198 0.08 30.67 -5.09
C GLY A 198 -1.37 30.96 -4.72
N LEU A 199 -2.18 29.92 -4.46
CA LEU A 199 -3.58 30.04 -4.06
C LEU A 199 -3.78 30.68 -2.68
N LEU A 200 -2.80 30.57 -1.79
CA LEU A 200 -2.85 31.24 -0.50
C LEU A 200 -2.54 32.74 -0.59
N MET A 201 -1.71 33.13 -1.56
CA MET A 201 -1.29 34.53 -1.79
C MET A 201 -2.27 35.33 -2.67
N LEU A 202 -3.13 34.65 -3.43
CA LEU A 202 -4.31 35.23 -4.08
C LEU A 202 -5.40 35.56 -3.05
#